data_AF-A0A535PFW1-F1
#
_entry.id   AF-A0A535PFW1-F1
#
_cell.length_a   1.000
_cell.length_b   1.000
_cell.length_c   1.000
_cell.angle_alpha   90.00
_cell.angle_beta   90.00
_cell.angle_gamma   90.00
#
_symmetry.space_group_name_H-M   'P 1'
#
loop_
_entity.id
_entity.type
_entity.pdbx_description
1 polymer ?
#
loop_
_entity_poly.entity_id
_entity_poly.type
_entity_poly.pdbx_seq_one_letter_code
_entity_poly.pdbx_strand_id
1 'polypeptide(L)' 'HWGKLHFQTAATLRPRYPMWDRFIAVRNRLDVNRMFGNAYLERVLGDGTHK' A
#
# COMPACT_ATOMS: atom_id res chain seq x y z
N HIS A 1 10.76 -5.06 7.55
CA HIS A 1 10.02 -6.34 7.49
C HIS A 1 8.56 -6.05 7.81
N TRP A 2 7.61 -6.55 7.03
CA TRP A 2 6.19 -6.23 7.19
C TRP A 2 5.58 -6.81 8.48
N GLY A 3 5.84 -8.08 8.78
CA GLY A 3 5.31 -8.76 9.98
C GLY A 3 5.99 -8.43 11.32
N LYS A 4 6.79 -7.35 11.42
CA LYS A 4 7.42 -6.94 12.70
C LYS A 4 6.83 -5.60 13.15
N LEU A 5 6.94 -5.28 14.44
CA LEU A 5 6.56 -3.95 14.94
C LEU A 5 7.30 -2.86 14.15
N HIS A 6 6.56 -1.94 13.56
CA HIS A 6 7.12 -0.77 12.88
C HIS A 6 6.09 0.36 12.73
N PHE A 7 6.62 1.58 12.59
CA PHE A 7 5.82 2.81 12.46
C PHE A 7 5.81 3.39 11.03
N GLN A 8 6.31 2.63 10.06
CA GLN A 8 6.37 3.05 8.66
C GLN A 8 4.99 3.36 8.05
N THR A 9 4.98 4.27 7.08
CA THR A 9 3.80 4.70 6.31
C THR A 9 4.08 4.56 4.82
N ALA A 10 3.07 4.76 3.98
CA ALA A 10 3.25 4.80 2.52
C ALA A 10 4.35 5.79 2.10
N ALA A 11 4.41 6.98 2.71
CA ALA A 11 5.41 8.00 2.40
C ALA A 11 6.84 7.53 2.69
N THR A 12 7.05 6.77 3.78
CA THR A 12 8.39 6.29 4.12
C THR A 12 8.76 5.01 3.36
N LEU A 13 7.78 4.24 2.87
CA LEU A 13 8.01 2.98 2.16
C LEU A 13 8.14 3.17 0.65
N ARG A 14 7.36 4.07 0.04
CA ARG A 14 7.38 4.34 -1.41
C ARG A 14 8.78 4.56 -2.00
N PRO A 15 9.66 5.42 -1.45
CA PRO A 15 10.99 5.62 -2.01
C PRO A 15 11.93 4.41 -1.84
N ARG A 16 11.62 3.47 -0.94
CA ARG A 16 12.45 2.29 -0.66
C ARG A 16 12.15 1.10 -1.56
N TYR A 17 10.99 1.11 -2.23
CA TYR A 17 10.54 0.03 -3.10
C TYR A 17 10.40 0.55 -4.54
N PRO A 18 11.39 0.32 -5.42
CA PRO A 18 11.39 0.87 -6.79
C PRO A 18 10.17 0.50 -7.64
N MET A 19 9.49 -0.60 -7.30
CA MET A 19 8.31 -1.11 -8.00
C MET A 19 6.99 -0.74 -7.33
N TRP A 20 7.00 0.23 -6.41
CA TRP A 20 5.83 0.68 -5.65
C TRP A 20 4.61 0.95 -6.52
N ASP A 21 4.76 1.83 -7.51
CA ASP A 21 3.65 2.29 -8.33
C ASP A 21 3.07 1.15 -9.20
N ARG A 22 3.93 0.22 -9.64
CA ARG A 22 3.48 -1.00 -10.34
C ARG A 22 2.65 -1.90 -9.42
N PHE A 23 3.07 -2.08 -8.17
CA PHE A 23 2.30 -2.85 -7.20
C PHE A 23 0.93 -2.22 -6.90
N ILE A 24 0.89 -0.89 -6.70
CA ILE A 24 -0.37 -0.16 -6.51
C ILE A 24 -1.29 -0.31 -7.73
N ALA A 25 -0.75 -0.21 -8.95
CA ALA A 25 -1.54 -0.41 -10.18
C ALA A 25 -2.16 -1.83 -10.26
N VAL A 26 -1.40 -2.87 -9.89
CA VAL A 26 -1.92 -4.24 -9.83
C VAL A 26 -3.03 -4.36 -8.78
N ARG A 27 -2.83 -3.80 -7.58
CA ARG A 27 -3.86 -3.79 -6.53
C ARG A 27 -5.13 -3.08 -7.00
N ASN A 28 -4.99 -1.92 -7.65
CA ASN A 28 -6.12 -1.15 -8.17
C ASN A 28 -6.91 -1.91 -9.24
N ARG A 29 -6.24 -2.75 -10.04
CA ARG A 29 -6.88 -3.57 -11.09
C ARG A 29 -7.58 -4.82 -10.54
N LEU A 30 -6.95 -5.50 -9.58
CA LEU A 30 -7.40 -6.82 -9.11
C LEU A 30 -8.30 -6.74 -7.87
N ASP A 31 -8.19 -5.68 -7.08
CA ASP A 31 -8.94 -5.48 -5.84
C ASP A 31 -9.65 -4.10 -5.86
N VAL A 32 -10.46 -3.89 -6.89
CA VAL A 32 -11.18 -2.62 -7.15
C VAL A 32 -12.01 -2.20 -5.93
N ASN A 33 -12.70 -3.17 -5.32
CA ASN A 33 -13.58 -2.95 -4.16
C ASN A 33 -12.84 -3.01 -2.81
N ARG A 34 -11.51 -3.15 -2.81
CA ARG A 34 -10.67 -3.23 -1.60
C ARG A 34 -11.09 -4.33 -0.62
N MET A 35 -11.56 -5.47 -1.13
CA MET A 35 -12.02 -6.61 -0.33
C MET A 35 -10.89 -7.20 0.52
N PHE A 36 -9.64 -7.09 0.07
CA PHE A 36 -8.46 -7.54 0.83
C PHE A 36 -7.80 -6.41 1.64
N GLY A 37 -8.46 -5.25 1.76
CA GLY A 37 -7.99 -4.11 2.53
C GLY A 37 -8.13 -4.31 4.05
N ASN A 38 -7.31 -3.57 4.81
CA ASN A 38 -7.45 -3.38 6.24
C ASN A 38 -6.69 -2.11 6.66
N ALA A 39 -6.90 -1.66 7.90
CA ALA A 39 -6.27 -0.45 8.43
C ALA A 39 -4.72 -0.46 8.35
N TYR A 40 -4.09 -1.63 8.49
CA TYR A 40 -2.64 -1.74 8.34
C TYR A 40 -2.22 -1.47 6.90
N LEU A 41 -2.89 -2.08 5.91
CA LEU A 41 -2.63 -1.88 4.49
C LEU A 41 -2.93 -0.45 4.04
N GLU A 42 -3.95 0.20 4.60
CA GLU A 42 -4.24 1.63 4.35
C GLU A 42 -3.10 2.51 4.86
N ARG A 43 -2.63 2.31 6.10
CA ARG A 43 -1.49 3.06 6.66
C ARG A 43 -0.23 2.91 5.81
N VAL A 44 0.07 1.68 5.41
CA VAL A 44 1.38 1.37 4.81
C VAL A 44 1.38 1.48 3.31
N LEU A 45 0.27 1.32 2.59
CA LEU A 45 0.18 1.45 1.12
C LEU A 45 -0.55 2.71 0.66
N GLY A 46 -1.24 3.41 1.56
CA GLY A 46 -2.14 4.51 1.25
C GLY A 46 -3.56 4.04 0.98
N ASP A 47 -4.51 4.92 1.23
CA ASP A 47 -5.85 4.88 0.66
C ASP A 47 -5.71 5.12 -0.85
N GLY A 48 -6.06 4.14 -1.67
CA GLY A 48 -5.85 4.21 -3.12
C GLY A 48 -6.73 5.24 -3.84
N THR A 49 -7.31 6.17 -3.10
CA THR A 49 -7.92 7.43 -3.51
C THR A 49 -6.85 8.41 -3.95
N HIS A 50 -6.17 8.10 -5.05
CA HIS A 50 -5.74 9.17 -5.94
C HIS A 50 -7.00 9.64 -6.67
N LYS A 51 -7.61 10.71 -6.15
CA LYS A 51 -8.39 11.63 -6.98
C LYS A 51 -7.46 12.37 -7.91
#